data_AF-A0A2G2XHE2-F1
#
_entry.id   AF-A0A2G2XHE2-F1
#
_cell.length_a   1.000
_cell.length_b   1.000
_cell.length_c   1.000
_cell.angle_alpha   90.00
_cell.angle_beta   90.00
_cell.angle_gamma   90.00
#
_symmetry.space_group_name_H-M   'P 1'
#
loop_
_entity.id
_entity.type
_entity.pdbx_description
1 polymer ?
#
loop_
_entity_poly.entity_id
_entity_poly.type
_entity_poly.pdbx_seq_one_letter_code
_entity_poly.pdbx_strand_id
1 'polypeptide(L)'
;MDEFHQATINVGGHFLNAIMIEHFILRLPYHLKYTCSKSTKDNELKVRSVFGLEWSEPLVTFALSCGSWSSPAVRVYTASQVETQLETAKRDYLQAAVGISSTNKLIIPKLLDWYLLDFAKDLDALLDWVCLQLPDELRNQTMKCLERRGREPLSLQVQVMPYNFSFRYLIHR
;
A
#
# COMPACT_ATOMS: atom_id res chain seq x y z
N MET A 1 7.58 19.09 0.95
CA MET A 1 6.45 18.14 0.79
C MET A 1 5.14 18.92 0.58
N ASP A 2 5.20 20.10 -0.06
CA ASP A 2 4.06 21.05 -0.18
C ASP A 2 3.47 21.15 -1.60
N GLU A 3 4.05 20.49 -2.61
CA GLU A 3 3.60 20.60 -4.00
C GLU A 3 2.43 19.66 -4.36
N PHE A 4 2.21 18.58 -3.59
CA PHE A 4 1.14 17.61 -3.85
C PHE A 4 -0.29 18.17 -3.67
N HIS A 5 -0.44 19.38 -3.13
CA HIS A 5 -1.74 19.98 -2.82
C HIS A 5 -2.22 20.99 -3.87
N GLN A 6 -1.35 21.44 -4.79
CA GLN A 6 -1.67 22.56 -5.68
C GLN A 6 -2.31 22.11 -7.00
N ALA A 7 -1.97 20.92 -7.51
CA ALA A 7 -2.54 20.42 -8.75
C ALA A 7 -3.94 19.85 -8.51
N THR A 8 -4.93 20.38 -9.24
CA THR A 8 -6.31 19.90 -9.21
C THR A 8 -6.80 19.57 -10.62
N ILE A 9 -7.72 18.61 -10.71
CA ILE A 9 -8.42 18.24 -11.94
C ILE A 9 -9.93 18.42 -11.75
N ASN A 10 -10.61 18.90 -12.78
CA ASN A 10 -12.07 19.01 -12.79
C ASN A 10 -12.68 17.70 -13.29
N VAL A 11 -13.45 17.04 -12.43
CA VAL A 11 -14.23 15.83 -12.75
C VAL A 11 -15.70 16.12 -12.46
N GLY A 12 -16.52 16.21 -13.50
CA GLY A 12 -17.97 16.43 -13.35
C GLY A 12 -18.33 17.74 -12.60
N GLY A 13 -17.49 18.78 -12.65
CA GLY A 13 -17.69 20.03 -11.92
C GLY A 13 -17.05 20.07 -10.52
N HIS A 14 -16.37 19.01 -10.10
CA HIS A 14 -15.68 18.92 -8.82
C HIS A 14 -14.16 19.00 -9.02
N PHE A 15 -13.51 19.91 -8.29
CA PHE A 15 -12.05 20.04 -8.28
C PHE A 15 -11.45 19.04 -7.29
N LEU A 16 -10.67 18.10 -7.80
CA LEU A 16 -10.05 17.02 -7.03
C LEU A 16 -8.53 17.11 -7.13
N ASN A 17 -7.82 16.98 -6.01
CA ASN A 17 -6.38 16.78 -6.02
C ASN A 17 -6.02 15.30 -5.81
N ALA A 18 -4.75 14.94 -5.97
CA ALA A 18 -4.29 13.56 -5.85
C ALA A 18 -4.61 12.92 -4.48
N ILE A 19 -4.50 13.70 -3.41
CA ILE A 19 -4.79 13.25 -2.03
C ILE A 19 -6.27 12.93 -1.87
N MET A 20 -7.14 13.76 -2.45
CA MET A 20 -8.58 13.53 -2.40
C MET A 20 -8.97 12.27 -3.17
N ILE A 21 -8.37 12.06 -4.35
CA ILE A 21 -8.60 10.84 -5.13
C ILE A 21 -8.12 9.62 -4.34
N GLU A 22 -6.92 9.65 -3.77
CA GLU A 22 -6.41 8.53 -2.98
C GLU A 22 -7.29 8.23 -1.76
N HIS A 23 -7.57 9.22 -0.91
CA HIS A 23 -8.16 8.97 0.41
C HIS A 23 -9.68 9.00 0.47
N PHE A 24 -10.36 9.70 -0.46
CA PHE A 24 -11.83 9.82 -0.44
C PHE A 24 -12.52 9.04 -1.56
N ILE A 25 -11.82 8.72 -2.64
CA ILE A 25 -12.36 7.92 -3.74
C ILE A 25 -11.86 6.49 -3.64
N LEU A 26 -10.55 6.28 -3.64
CA LEU A 26 -9.94 4.96 -3.75
C LEU A 26 -9.81 4.19 -2.43
N ARG A 27 -9.60 4.88 -1.30
CA ARG A 27 -9.43 4.26 0.03
C ARG A 27 -10.59 4.54 0.99
N LEU A 28 -10.71 3.71 2.04
CA LEU A 28 -11.52 4.01 3.23
C LEU A 28 -10.85 5.05 4.14
N PRO A 29 -11.63 5.87 4.87
CA PRO A 29 -11.12 6.99 5.65
C PRO A 29 -10.50 6.58 6.99
N TYR A 30 -10.27 5.28 7.23
CA TYR A 30 -9.68 4.79 8.49
C TYR A 30 -8.24 5.29 8.72
N HIS A 31 -7.51 5.62 7.65
CA HIS A 31 -6.11 6.05 7.71
C HIS A 31 -5.90 7.56 7.90
N LEU A 32 -6.98 8.34 8.01
CA LEU A 32 -6.95 9.80 8.03
C LEU A 32 -6.47 10.44 9.35
N LYS A 33 -5.81 9.68 10.23
CA LYS A 33 -5.29 10.24 11.50
C LYS A 33 -4.07 11.14 11.31
N TYR A 34 -3.43 11.13 10.14
CA TYR A 34 -2.12 11.76 9.94
C TYR A 34 -2.08 12.99 9.02
N THR A 35 -3.13 13.33 8.26
CA THR A 35 -2.96 14.31 7.15
C THR A 35 -4.01 15.42 7.02
N CYS A 36 -5.16 15.40 7.70
CA CYS A 36 -6.17 16.44 7.47
C CYS A 36 -6.58 17.21 8.73
N SER A 37 -6.30 18.52 8.74
CA SER A 37 -6.76 19.45 9.77
C SER A 37 -8.26 19.76 9.59
N LYS A 38 -8.90 20.21 10.68
CA LYS A 38 -10.37 20.17 10.93
C LYS A 38 -11.29 20.95 9.96
N SER A 39 -10.82 21.56 8.87
CA SER A 39 -11.60 22.53 8.07
C SER A 39 -12.26 21.98 6.79
N THR A 40 -12.08 20.71 6.41
CA THR A 40 -12.49 20.21 5.07
C THR A 40 -13.51 19.06 5.09
N LYS A 41 -14.04 18.68 6.26
CA LYS A 41 -14.89 17.48 6.41
C LYS A 41 -16.13 17.44 5.51
N ASP A 42 -16.77 18.58 5.25
CA ASP A 42 -18.01 18.63 4.47
C ASP A 42 -17.76 18.35 2.97
N ASN A 43 -16.69 18.92 2.42
CA ASN A 43 -16.30 18.67 1.03
C ASN A 43 -15.80 17.23 0.84
N GLU A 44 -15.09 16.67 1.82
CA GLU A 44 -14.61 15.29 1.80
C GLU A 44 -15.77 14.28 1.79
N LEU A 45 -16.76 14.48 2.67
CA LEU A 45 -17.96 13.64 2.74
C LEU A 45 -18.77 13.73 1.44
N LYS A 46 -18.84 14.92 0.83
CA LYS A 46 -19.52 15.14 -0.44
C LYS A 46 -18.81 14.48 -1.62
N VAL A 47 -17.48 14.59 -1.70
CA VAL A 47 -16.71 13.91 -2.75
C VAL A 47 -16.85 12.41 -2.62
N ARG A 48 -16.79 11.87 -1.40
CA ARG A 48 -16.99 10.44 -1.17
C ARG A 48 -18.41 9.98 -1.48
N SER A 49 -19.44 10.77 -1.16
CA SER A 49 -20.81 10.36 -1.46
C SER A 49 -21.12 10.33 -2.96
N VAL A 50 -20.41 11.13 -3.76
CA VAL A 50 -20.58 11.19 -5.21
C VAL A 50 -19.67 10.21 -5.95
N PHE A 51 -18.41 10.09 -5.54
CA PHE A 51 -17.38 9.36 -6.28
C PHE A 51 -16.78 8.16 -5.53
N GLY A 52 -17.03 8.05 -4.23
CA GLY A 52 -16.44 7.00 -3.40
C GLY A 52 -16.84 5.60 -3.87
N LEU A 53 -15.89 4.68 -3.84
CA LEU A 53 -16.18 3.28 -4.09
C LEU A 53 -17.06 2.71 -2.97
N GLU A 54 -17.96 1.81 -3.35
CA GLU A 54 -18.81 1.07 -2.40
C GLU A 54 -17.94 0.21 -1.45
N TRP A 55 -16.89 -0.39 -2.01
CA TRP A 55 -15.91 -1.21 -1.29
C TRP A 55 -14.50 -0.65 -1.50
N SER A 56 -13.72 -0.59 -0.42
CA SER A 56 -12.31 -0.18 -0.53
C SER A 56 -11.52 -1.21 -1.30
N GLU A 57 -10.66 -0.75 -2.21
CA GLU A 57 -9.75 -1.63 -2.93
C GLU A 57 -8.36 -1.59 -2.28
N PRO A 58 -7.98 -2.56 -1.43
CA PRO A 58 -6.70 -2.56 -0.74
C PRO A 58 -5.50 -2.63 -1.70
N LEU A 59 -5.69 -3.16 -2.92
CA LEU A 59 -4.64 -3.24 -3.94
C LEU A 59 -4.21 -1.87 -4.47
N VAL A 60 -4.99 -0.81 -4.24
CA VAL A 60 -4.60 0.58 -4.54
C VAL A 60 -3.26 0.93 -3.88
N THR A 61 -2.96 0.33 -2.73
CA THR A 61 -1.67 0.47 -2.03
C THR A 61 -0.48 0.15 -2.94
N PHE A 62 -0.60 -0.83 -3.83
CA PHE A 62 0.46 -1.23 -4.76
C PHE A 62 0.35 -0.53 -6.11
N ALA A 63 -0.73 0.22 -6.34
CA ALA A 63 -1.01 0.90 -7.59
C ALA A 63 -0.53 2.34 -7.62
N LEU A 64 -0.58 3.02 -6.47
CA LEU A 64 -0.22 4.43 -6.33
C LEU A 64 1.28 4.58 -6.06
N SER A 65 1.93 5.41 -6.87
CA SER A 65 3.35 5.74 -6.71
C SER A 65 3.51 7.24 -6.50
N CYS A 66 4.20 7.63 -5.41
CA CYS A 66 4.55 9.02 -5.17
C CYS A 66 5.98 9.36 -5.65
N GLY A 67 6.59 8.47 -6.43
CA GLY A 67 7.92 8.68 -7.03
C GLY A 67 9.08 8.50 -6.06
N SER A 68 8.86 7.86 -4.90
CA SER A 68 9.94 7.54 -3.96
C SER A 68 10.57 6.18 -4.22
N TRP A 69 11.75 5.93 -3.68
CA TRP A 69 12.47 4.65 -3.80
C TRP A 69 11.66 3.46 -3.26
N SER A 70 10.91 3.68 -2.18
CA SER A 70 10.07 2.65 -1.57
C SER A 70 8.67 2.56 -2.17
N SER A 71 8.32 3.43 -3.13
CA SER A 71 7.03 3.41 -3.81
C SER A 71 6.89 2.22 -4.76
N PRO A 72 5.65 1.78 -5.03
CA PRO A 72 5.37 0.90 -6.15
C PRO A 72 5.79 1.48 -7.50
N ALA A 73 5.90 0.60 -8.48
CA ALA A 73 6.16 0.95 -9.88
C ALA A 73 5.04 1.86 -10.43
N VAL A 74 5.41 2.88 -11.21
CA VAL A 74 4.45 3.64 -12.01
C VAL A 74 3.88 2.72 -13.09
N ARG A 75 2.55 2.67 -13.18
CA ARG A 75 1.79 1.81 -14.10
C ARG A 75 0.63 2.60 -14.71
N VAL A 76 0.27 2.23 -15.93
CA VAL A 76 -0.95 2.71 -16.59
C VAL A 76 -1.99 1.59 -16.55
N TYR A 77 -3.16 1.90 -16.03
CA TYR A 77 -4.26 0.94 -15.86
C TYR A 77 -5.34 1.16 -16.92
N THR A 78 -5.98 0.08 -17.34
CA THR A 78 -7.11 0.11 -18.26
C THR A 78 -8.34 -0.47 -17.57
N ALA A 79 -9.50 0.14 -17.75
CA ALA A 79 -10.72 -0.27 -17.07
C ALA A 79 -11.07 -1.75 -17.31
N SER A 80 -10.81 -2.28 -18.52
CA SER A 80 -11.09 -3.67 -18.88
C SER A 80 -10.16 -4.70 -18.25
N GLN A 81 -9.00 -4.29 -17.72
CA GLN A 81 -8.01 -5.21 -17.14
C GLN A 81 -7.58 -4.80 -15.72
N VAL A 82 -8.24 -3.80 -15.13
CA VAL A 82 -7.78 -3.15 -13.89
C VAL A 82 -7.55 -4.14 -12.77
N GLU A 83 -8.45 -5.12 -12.57
CA GLU A 83 -8.32 -6.15 -11.53
C GLU A 83 -7.03 -6.98 -11.69
N THR A 84 -6.78 -7.47 -12.91
CA THR A 84 -5.58 -8.27 -13.21
C THR A 84 -4.30 -7.43 -13.09
N GLN A 85 -4.37 -6.17 -13.50
CA GLN A 85 -3.23 -5.25 -13.43
C GLN A 85 -2.90 -4.85 -11.99
N LEU A 86 -3.90 -4.65 -11.14
CA LEU A 86 -3.73 -4.41 -9.70
C LEU A 86 -3.11 -5.62 -9.00
N GLU A 87 -3.58 -6.82 -9.31
CA GLU A 87 -3.01 -8.08 -8.83
C GLU A 87 -1.55 -8.25 -9.26
N THR A 88 -1.23 -7.88 -10.49
CA THR A 88 0.15 -7.90 -11.01
C THR A 88 1.02 -6.87 -10.30
N ALA A 89 0.51 -5.66 -10.07
CA ALA A 89 1.23 -4.62 -9.33
C ALA A 89 1.57 -5.06 -7.90
N LYS A 90 0.63 -5.70 -7.20
CA LYS A 90 0.85 -6.31 -5.88
C LYS A 90 1.96 -7.36 -5.93
N ARG A 91 1.86 -8.35 -6.82
CA ARG A 91 2.85 -9.45 -6.89
C ARG A 91 4.25 -8.90 -7.14
N ASP A 92 4.40 -8.02 -8.12
CA ASP A 92 5.70 -7.44 -8.48
C ASP A 92 6.29 -6.62 -7.33
N TYR A 93 5.45 -5.84 -6.62
CA TYR A 93 5.91 -5.08 -5.45
C TYR A 93 6.35 -5.98 -4.30
N LEU A 94 5.52 -6.95 -3.92
CA LEU A 94 5.82 -7.85 -2.80
C LEU A 94 7.07 -8.69 -3.08
N GLN A 95 7.22 -9.21 -4.29
CA GLN A 95 8.42 -9.95 -4.68
C GLN A 95 9.70 -9.10 -4.62
N ALA A 96 9.59 -7.80 -4.92
CA ALA A 96 10.73 -6.88 -4.87
C ALA A 96 11.04 -6.35 -3.47
N ALA A 97 10.04 -6.23 -2.61
CA ALA A 97 10.14 -5.51 -1.33
C ALA A 97 10.15 -6.41 -0.08
N VAL A 98 9.66 -7.65 -0.20
CA VAL A 98 9.71 -8.65 0.89
C VAL A 98 10.96 -9.51 0.72
N GLY A 99 11.64 -9.78 1.83
CA GLY A 99 12.85 -10.61 1.82
C GLY A 99 13.22 -11.11 3.20
N ILE A 100 14.36 -11.77 3.31
CA ILE A 100 14.89 -12.27 4.59
C ILE A 100 16.23 -11.58 4.86
N SER A 101 16.40 -11.04 6.06
CA SER A 101 17.64 -10.38 6.47
C SER A 101 18.75 -11.40 6.74
N SER A 102 20.00 -10.92 6.81
CA SER A 102 21.15 -11.74 7.21
C SER A 102 21.04 -12.33 8.63
N THR A 103 20.17 -11.75 9.48
CA THR A 103 19.87 -12.24 10.84
C THR A 103 18.64 -13.15 10.87
N ASN A 104 18.22 -13.66 9.70
CA ASN A 104 17.07 -14.55 9.52
C ASN A 104 15.80 -13.94 10.14
N LYS A 105 15.52 -12.69 9.75
CA LYS A 105 14.25 -11.98 10.04
C LYS A 105 13.52 -11.71 8.75
N LEU A 106 12.20 -11.82 8.78
CA LEU A 106 11.36 -11.45 7.63
C LEU A 106 11.32 -9.93 7.51
N ILE A 107 11.72 -9.42 6.36
CA ILE A 107 11.68 -8.01 6.02
C ILE A 107 10.36 -7.72 5.30
N ILE A 108 9.58 -6.76 5.80
CA ILE A 108 8.38 -6.25 5.14
C ILE A 108 8.53 -4.76 4.82
N PRO A 109 7.96 -4.28 3.69
CA PRO A 109 7.99 -2.85 3.37
C PRO A 109 7.14 -2.04 4.34
N LYS A 110 7.59 -0.80 4.66
CA LYS A 110 6.84 0.15 5.51
C LYS A 110 5.40 0.38 5.06
N LEU A 111 5.12 0.21 3.77
CA LEU A 111 3.80 0.38 3.20
C LEU A 111 2.78 -0.62 3.78
N LEU A 112 3.18 -1.88 4.03
CA LEU A 112 2.30 -2.86 4.67
C LEU A 112 2.08 -2.56 6.15
N ASP A 113 3.04 -1.92 6.81
CA ASP A 113 2.90 -1.49 8.20
C ASP A 113 1.93 -0.31 8.33
N TRP A 114 2.00 0.68 7.43
CA TRP A 114 1.04 1.79 7.40
C TRP A 114 -0.39 1.35 7.08
N TYR A 115 -0.54 0.46 6.11
CA TYR A 115 -1.85 0.02 5.62
C TYR A 115 -2.20 -1.40 6.10
N LEU A 116 -1.70 -1.81 7.27
CA LEU A 116 -1.91 -3.17 7.81
C LEU A 116 -3.40 -3.56 7.79
N LEU A 117 -4.27 -2.65 8.22
CA LEU A 117 -5.71 -2.88 8.32
C LEU A 117 -6.42 -3.05 6.98
N ASP A 118 -5.76 -2.72 5.86
CA ASP A 118 -6.29 -2.99 4.52
C ASP A 118 -6.15 -4.48 4.15
N PHE A 119 -5.25 -5.22 4.82
CA PHE A 119 -4.90 -6.60 4.48
C PHE A 119 -5.17 -7.60 5.62
N ALA A 120 -5.09 -7.16 6.87
CA ALA A 120 -5.14 -8.03 8.03
C ALA A 120 -5.64 -7.31 9.29
N LYS A 121 -6.07 -8.09 10.29
CA LYS A 121 -6.56 -7.58 11.58
C LYS A 121 -5.44 -7.23 12.58
N ASP A 122 -4.30 -7.88 12.45
CA ASP A 122 -3.12 -7.77 13.33
C ASP A 122 -1.86 -8.16 12.56
N LEU A 123 -0.70 -8.04 13.21
CA LEU A 123 0.60 -8.37 12.59
C LEU A 123 0.65 -9.85 12.18
N ASP A 124 0.12 -10.74 13.01
CA ASP A 124 0.19 -12.19 12.79
C ASP A 124 -0.55 -12.56 11.50
N ALA A 125 -1.80 -12.08 11.36
CA ALA A 125 -2.58 -12.26 10.15
C ALA A 125 -1.95 -11.57 8.92
N LEU A 126 -1.20 -10.47 9.11
CA LEU A 126 -0.47 -9.83 8.02
C LEU A 126 0.65 -10.72 7.49
N LEU A 127 1.37 -11.43 8.36
CA LEU A 127 2.45 -12.33 7.94
C LEU A 127 1.89 -13.55 7.21
N ASP A 128 0.79 -14.11 7.68
CA ASP A 128 0.07 -15.18 6.97
C ASP A 128 -0.36 -14.70 5.58
N TRP A 129 -0.96 -13.50 5.50
CA TRP A 129 -1.36 -12.90 4.24
C TRP A 129 -0.16 -12.70 3.29
N VAL A 130 0.95 -12.13 3.79
CA VAL A 130 2.18 -11.94 3.01
C VAL A 130 2.67 -13.29 2.48
N CYS A 131 2.75 -14.32 3.31
CA CYS A 131 3.18 -15.65 2.88
C CYS A 131 2.33 -16.19 1.73
N LEU A 132 1.00 -16.02 1.80
CA LEU A 132 0.07 -16.45 0.76
C LEU A 132 0.24 -15.69 -0.57
N GLN A 133 0.73 -14.44 -0.53
CA GLN A 133 0.94 -13.65 -1.75
C GLN A 133 2.28 -13.94 -2.46
N LEU A 134 3.24 -14.58 -1.78
CA LEU A 134 4.59 -14.77 -2.31
C LEU A 134 4.69 -16.01 -3.22
N PRO A 135 5.55 -15.96 -4.26
CA PRO A 135 5.89 -17.14 -5.07
C PRO A 135 6.47 -18.27 -4.23
N ASP A 136 6.33 -19.51 -4.70
CA ASP A 136 6.65 -20.73 -3.95
C ASP A 136 8.03 -20.72 -3.29
N GLU A 137 9.08 -20.31 -4.02
CA GLU A 137 10.44 -20.27 -3.49
C GLU A 137 10.56 -19.30 -2.30
N LEU A 138 10.11 -18.06 -2.47
CA LEU A 138 10.19 -17.03 -1.44
C LEU A 138 9.25 -17.33 -0.26
N ARG A 139 8.06 -17.88 -0.54
CA ARG A 139 7.12 -18.35 0.48
C ARG A 139 7.74 -19.44 1.34
N ASN A 140 8.36 -20.45 0.73
CA ASN A 140 9.01 -21.55 1.46
C ASN A 140 10.17 -21.06 2.34
N GLN A 141 10.96 -20.11 1.85
CA GLN A 141 12.03 -19.49 2.64
C GLN A 141 11.48 -18.71 3.83
N THR A 142 10.42 -17.92 3.61
CA THR A 142 9.75 -17.15 4.66
C THR A 142 9.14 -18.05 5.73
N MET A 143 8.43 -19.11 5.33
CA MET A 143 7.85 -20.07 6.26
C MET A 143 8.92 -20.75 7.13
N LYS A 144 10.02 -21.22 6.52
CA LYS A 144 11.16 -21.78 7.26
C LYS A 144 11.79 -20.76 8.22
N CYS A 145 11.81 -19.47 7.85
CA CYS A 145 12.33 -18.40 8.69
C CYS A 145 11.47 -18.21 9.95
N LEU A 146 10.14 -18.24 9.80
CA LEU A 146 9.18 -18.08 10.88
C LEU A 146 9.13 -19.32 11.81
N GLU A 147 9.16 -20.53 11.23
CA GLU A 147 9.13 -21.79 11.99
C GLU A 147 10.36 -21.98 12.91
N ARG A 148 11.56 -21.61 12.43
CA ARG A 148 12.82 -21.80 13.19
C ARG A 148 12.88 -21.03 14.51
N ARG A 149 12.10 -19.97 14.69
CA ARG A 149 12.15 -19.11 15.90
C ARG A 149 11.13 -19.49 16.98
N GLY A 150 10.28 -20.49 16.75
CA GLY A 150 9.40 -21.05 17.79
C GLY A 150 8.48 -20.01 18.46
N ARG A 151 8.49 -19.95 19.80
CA ARG A 151 7.61 -19.11 20.64
C ARG A 151 8.03 -17.63 20.78
N GLU A 152 9.06 -17.16 20.07
CA GLU A 152 9.44 -15.75 20.16
C GLU A 152 8.32 -14.84 19.64
N PRO A 153 8.06 -13.68 20.27
CA PRO A 153 7.12 -12.69 19.76
C PRO A 153 7.40 -12.34 18.31
N LEU A 154 6.37 -12.28 17.46
CA LEU A 154 6.51 -11.97 16.03
C LEU A 154 7.14 -10.59 15.77
N SER A 155 7.01 -9.66 16.71
CA SER A 155 7.71 -8.36 16.69
C SER A 155 9.24 -8.47 16.68
N LEU A 156 9.82 -9.57 17.17
CA LEU A 156 11.27 -9.83 17.11
C LEU A 156 11.70 -10.52 15.81
N GLN A 157 10.76 -11.20 15.15
CA GLN A 157 10.97 -11.99 13.94
C GLN A 157 10.81 -11.16 12.66
N VAL A 158 10.07 -10.06 12.75
CA VAL A 158 9.78 -9.16 11.63
C VAL A 158 10.63 -7.89 11.72
N GLN A 159 11.14 -7.46 10.58
CA GLN A 159 11.81 -6.18 10.42
C GLN A 159 11.04 -5.34 9.39
N VAL A 160 10.50 -4.21 9.84
CA VAL A 160 9.90 -3.24 8.90
C VAL A 160 11.03 -2.43 8.26
N MET A 161 11.15 -2.50 6.94
CA MET A 161 12.13 -1.70 6.20
C MET A 161 11.76 -0.22 6.27
N PRO A 162 12.69 0.70 6.58
CA PRO A 162 12.39 2.13 6.59
C PRO A 162 11.94 2.61 5.21
N TYR A 163 11.01 3.56 5.19
CA TYR A 163 10.56 4.16 3.93
C TYR A 163 11.60 5.14 3.41
N ASN A 164 12.10 4.90 2.20
CA ASN A 164 13.08 5.74 1.55
C ASN A 164 12.37 6.76 0.65
N PHE A 165 12.38 8.03 1.06
CA PHE A 165 11.77 9.15 0.36
C PHE A 165 12.62 9.70 -0.80
N SER A 166 13.84 9.19 -1.02
CA SER A 166 14.65 9.58 -2.16
C SER A 166 13.90 9.28 -3.46
N PHE A 167 13.95 10.22 -4.39
CA PHE A 167 13.21 10.12 -5.65
C PHE A 167 13.76 9.00 -6.54
N ARG A 168 12.87 8.21 -7.12
CA ARG A 168 13.16 7.17 -8.14
C ARG A 168 11.93 6.93 -8.99
N TYR A 169 12.09 6.98 -10.31
CA TYR A 169 11.10 6.44 -11.23
C TYR A 169 11.43 5.00 -11.59
N LEU A 170 10.55 4.10 -11.18
CA LEU A 170 10.48 2.74 -11.71
C LEU A 170 9.21 2.63 -12.53
N ILE A 171 9.35 2.58 -13.86
CA ILE A 171 8.23 2.49 -14.80
C ILE A 171 8.07 1.03 -15.20
N HIS A 172 6.88 0.48 -14.98
CA HIS A 172 6.55 -0.85 -15.50
C HIS A 172 6.32 -0.74 -17.02
N ARG A 173 6.96 -1.62 -17.79
CA ARG A 173 6.84 -1.66 -19.25
C ARG A 173 5.84 -2.72 -19.68
#